data_AF-A0A3N1Y3B0-F1
#
_entry.id   AF-A0A3N1Y3B0-F1
#
_cell.length_a   1.000
_cell.length_b   1.000
_cell.length_c   1.000
_cell.angle_alpha   90.00
_cell.angle_beta   90.00
_cell.angle_gamma   90.00
#
_symmetry.space_group_name_H-M   'P 1'
#
loop_
_entity.id
_entity.type
_entity.pdbx_description
1 polymer ?
#
loop_
_entity_poly.entity_id
_entity_poly.type
_entity_poly.pdbx_seq_one_letter_code
_entity_poly.pdbx_strand_id
1 'polypeptide(L)'
;MASIKVTPEDLSIQGKSIVTMGEELATMMTTLETTINTVIGEWDGLAQDAFLETYNGMKDTLKKFPEIVNGIGSQVVSAADAFEKTDSELSGIFKQ
;
A
#
# COMPACT_ATOMS: atom_id res chain seq x y z
N MET A 1 -19.23 -11.68 21.57
CA MET A 1 -17.98 -10.88 21.51
C MET A 1 -17.14 -11.47 20.40
N ALA A 2 -16.65 -10.65 19.46
CA ALA A 2 -15.73 -11.14 18.44
C ALA A 2 -14.57 -11.85 19.17
N SER A 3 -14.33 -13.12 18.84
CA SER A 3 -13.10 -13.80 19.27
C SER A 3 -11.99 -13.19 18.44
N ILE A 4 -11.46 -12.07 18.94
CA ILE A 4 -10.30 -11.41 18.37
C ILE A 4 -9.13 -12.40 18.54
N LYS A 5 -8.78 -13.09 17.46
CA LYS A 5 -7.69 -14.09 17.44
C LYS A 5 -6.29 -13.47 17.52
N VAL A 6 -6.20 -12.15 17.37
CA VAL A 6 -4.97 -11.37 17.12
C VAL A 6 -5.07 -10.05 17.88
N THR A 7 -4.08 -9.67 18.68
CA THR A 7 -4.18 -8.47 19.52
C THR A 7 -4.23 -7.17 18.70
N PRO A 8 -4.73 -6.05 19.25
CA PRO A 8 -4.63 -4.74 18.58
C PRO A 8 -3.18 -4.39 18.20
N GLU A 9 -2.22 -4.74 19.05
CA GLU A 9 -0.79 -4.55 18.77
C GLU A 9 -0.34 -5.35 17.53
N ASP A 10 -0.69 -6.64 17.46
CA ASP A 10 -0.38 -7.49 16.31
C ASP A 10 -1.02 -6.95 15.02
N LEU A 11 -2.26 -6.45 15.08
CA LEU A 11 -2.95 -5.82 13.95
C LEU A 11 -2.24 -4.54 13.51
N SER A 12 -1.80 -3.70 14.44
CA SER A 12 -1.06 -2.47 14.15
C SER A 12 0.28 -2.79 13.45
N ILE A 13 1.00 -3.81 13.92
CA ILE A 13 2.25 -4.28 13.31
C ILE A 13 2.01 -4.74 11.87
N GLN A 14 0.98 -5.56 11.64
CA GLN A 14 0.64 -6.05 10.31
C GLN A 14 0.20 -4.92 9.37
N GLY A 15 -0.62 -3.99 9.86
CA GLY A 15 -1.04 -2.80 9.10
C GLY A 15 0.13 -1.93 8.68
N LYS A 16 1.07 -1.66 9.60
CA LYS A 16 2.32 -0.93 9.29
C LYS A 16 3.18 -1.66 8.26
N SER A 17 3.28 -2.99 8.36
CA SER A 17 4.01 -3.79 7.37
C SER A 17 3.41 -3.64 5.97
N ILE A 18 2.07 -3.60 5.85
CA ILE A 18 1.40 -3.37 4.56
C ILE A 18 1.69 -1.95 4.02
N VAL A 19 1.71 -0.93 4.89
CA VAL A 19 2.10 0.44 4.48
C VAL A 19 3.54 0.44 3.95
N THR A 20 4.47 -0.21 4.63
CA THR A 20 5.86 -0.32 4.13
C THR A 20 5.92 -1.00 2.75
N MET A 21 5.12 -2.05 2.51
CA MET A 21 5.05 -2.68 1.18
C MET A 21 4.55 -1.70 0.10
N GLY A 22 3.59 -0.83 0.42
CA GLY A 22 3.12 0.19 -0.53
C GLY A 22 4.18 1.25 -0.83
N GLU A 23 4.98 1.65 0.16
CA GLU A 23 6.14 2.55 -0.04
C GLU A 23 7.23 1.91 -0.91
N GLU A 24 7.55 0.63 -0.67
CA GLU A 24 8.48 -0.14 -1.49
C GLU A 24 7.98 -0.26 -2.94
N LEU A 25 6.69 -0.54 -3.13
CA LEU A 25 6.06 -0.56 -4.45
C LEU A 25 6.17 0.79 -5.16
N ALA A 26 5.96 1.92 -4.46
CA ALA A 26 6.12 3.24 -5.06
C ALA A 26 7.56 3.47 -5.58
N THR A 27 8.55 3.01 -4.82
CA THR A 27 9.96 3.08 -5.22
C THR A 27 10.24 2.21 -6.45
N MET A 28 9.68 0.99 -6.48
CA MET A 28 9.77 0.09 -7.63
C MET A 28 9.10 0.68 -8.87
N MET A 29 7.92 1.30 -8.74
CA MET A 29 7.22 1.95 -9.86
C MET A 29 8.01 3.12 -10.44
N THR A 30 8.67 3.91 -9.58
CA THR A 30 9.56 5.00 -10.01
C THR A 30 10.77 4.46 -10.78
N THR A 31 11.35 3.36 -10.30
CA THR A 31 12.48 2.69 -10.97
C THR A 31 12.06 2.13 -12.33
N LEU A 32 10.87 1.53 -12.39
CA LEU A 32 10.27 1.03 -13.63
C LEU A 32 10.05 2.15 -14.64
N GLU A 33 9.45 3.27 -14.23
CA GLU A 33 9.24 4.44 -15.11
C GLU A 33 10.56 4.98 -15.66
N THR A 34 11.59 5.09 -14.81
CA THR A 34 12.93 5.52 -15.23
C THR A 34 13.54 4.56 -16.24
N THR A 35 13.48 3.26 -15.97
CA THR A 35 14.02 2.21 -16.85
C THR A 35 13.33 2.21 -18.20
N ILE A 36 12.01 2.34 -18.22
CA ILE A 36 11.21 2.41 -19.44
C ILE A 36 11.61 3.63 -20.28
N ASN A 37 11.77 4.80 -19.65
CA ASN A 37 12.22 6.01 -20.35
C ASN A 37 13.62 5.84 -20.97
N THR A 38 14.54 5.12 -20.31
CA THR A 38 15.86 4.79 -20.87
C THR A 38 15.72 3.89 -22.10
N VAL A 39 14.95 2.80 -22.00
CA VAL A 39 14.73 1.86 -23.13
C VAL A 39 14.13 2.56 -24.34
N ILE A 40 13.16 3.45 -24.11
CA ILE A 40 12.56 4.27 -25.17
C ILE A 40 13.63 5.20 -25.77
N GLY A 41 14.50 5.82 -24.97
CA GLY A 41 15.56 6.68 -25.48
C GLY A 41 16.64 5.97 -26.31
N GLU A 42 16.87 4.67 -26.08
CA GLU A 42 17.90 3.87 -26.76
C GLU A 42 17.43 3.28 -28.10
N TRP A 43 16.12 3.20 -28.34
CA TRP A 43 15.55 2.56 -29.53
C TRP A 43 14.56 3.47 -30.25
N ASP A 44 14.83 3.77 -31.53
CA ASP A 44 13.97 4.56 -32.42
C ASP A 44 13.24 3.65 -33.44
N GLY A 45 11.93 3.88 -33.64
CA GLY A 45 11.12 3.24 -34.69
C GLY A 45 9.70 2.84 -34.28
N LEU A 46 8.89 2.36 -35.23
CA LEU A 46 7.45 2.06 -35.06
C LEU A 46 7.10 1.14 -33.88
N ALA A 47 8.02 0.28 -33.45
CA ALA A 47 7.79 -0.60 -32.31
C ALA A 47 8.01 0.09 -30.95
N GLN A 48 8.76 1.19 -30.91
CA GLN A 48 8.86 2.11 -29.77
C GLN A 48 7.49 2.77 -29.50
N ASP A 49 6.84 3.29 -30.55
CA ASP A 49 5.53 3.95 -30.46
C ASP A 49 4.45 3.01 -29.88
N ALA A 50 4.37 1.78 -30.40
CA ALA A 50 3.43 0.77 -29.91
C ALA A 50 3.68 0.37 -28.45
N PHE A 51 4.95 0.29 -28.05
CA PHE A 51 5.33 0.02 -26.67
C PHE A 51 4.96 1.19 -25.73
N LEU A 52 5.23 2.42 -26.16
CA LEU A 52 4.87 3.65 -25.45
C LEU A 52 3.36 3.77 -25.23
N GLU A 53 2.56 3.50 -26.25
CA GLU A 53 1.10 3.50 -26.16
C GLU A 53 0.62 2.49 -25.12
N THR A 54 1.15 1.26 -25.18
CA THR A 54 0.81 0.19 -24.22
C THR A 54 1.20 0.58 -22.79
N TYR A 55 2.40 1.12 -22.59
CA TYR A 55 2.86 1.56 -21.27
C TYR A 55 2.02 2.71 -20.73
N ASN A 56 1.74 3.74 -21.52
CA ASN A 56 0.92 4.88 -21.12
C ASN A 56 -0.50 4.45 -20.72
N GLY A 57 -1.08 3.45 -21.40
CA GLY A 57 -2.37 2.88 -21.02
C GLY A 57 -2.37 2.18 -19.65
N MET A 58 -1.23 1.67 -19.19
CA MET A 58 -1.08 1.03 -17.88
C MET A 58 -0.56 1.98 -16.79
N LYS A 59 0.11 3.07 -17.19
CA LYS A 59 0.86 3.97 -16.31
C LYS A 59 0.03 4.48 -15.13
N ASP A 60 -1.19 4.93 -15.39
CA ASP A 60 -2.06 5.46 -14.34
C ASP A 60 -2.48 4.39 -13.32
N THR A 61 -2.72 3.15 -13.78
CA THR A 61 -3.04 2.02 -12.90
C THR A 61 -1.84 1.65 -12.04
N LEU A 62 -0.65 1.59 -12.64
CA LEU A 62 0.60 1.30 -11.93
C LEU A 62 0.91 2.36 -10.88
N LYS A 63 0.64 3.64 -11.14
CA LYS A 63 0.81 4.74 -10.18
C LYS A 63 -0.15 4.66 -9.00
N LYS A 64 -1.38 4.20 -9.21
CA LYS A 64 -2.39 4.06 -8.15
C LYS A 64 -2.16 2.85 -7.25
N PHE A 65 -1.47 1.83 -7.74
CA PHE A 65 -1.33 0.57 -7.02
C PHE A 65 -0.63 0.71 -5.65
N PRO A 66 0.50 1.45 -5.52
CA PRO A 66 1.08 1.78 -4.23
C PRO A 66 0.11 2.48 -3.26
N GLU A 67 -0.69 3.43 -3.76
CA GLU A 67 -1.66 4.18 -2.96
C GLU A 67 -2.76 3.26 -2.40
N ILE A 68 -3.23 2.32 -3.22
CA ILE A 68 -4.23 1.32 -2.81
C ILE A 68 -3.68 0.45 -1.67
N VAL A 69 -2.43 -0.03 -1.81
CA VAL A 69 -1.78 -0.85 -0.77
C VAL A 69 -1.59 -0.06 0.52
N ASN A 70 -1.11 1.18 0.43
CA ASN A 70 -1.00 2.08 1.59
C ASN A 70 -2.34 2.33 2.27
N GLY A 71 -3.41 2.50 1.48
CA GLY A 71 -4.76 2.69 1.99
C GLY A 71 -5.29 1.47 2.73
N ILE A 72 -4.98 0.26 2.27
CA ILE A 72 -5.32 -1.00 2.97
C ILE A 72 -4.58 -1.07 4.30
N GLY A 73 -3.26 -0.86 4.30
CA GLY A 73 -2.47 -0.89 5.53
C GLY A 73 -2.95 0.14 6.56
N SER A 74 -3.25 1.36 6.10
CA SER A 74 -3.79 2.44 6.95
C SER A 74 -5.15 2.09 7.57
N GLN A 75 -6.02 1.39 6.83
CA GLN A 75 -7.29 0.91 7.36
C GLN A 75 -7.09 -0.15 8.45
N VAL A 76 -6.10 -1.04 8.30
CA VAL A 76 -5.77 -2.05 9.31
C VAL A 76 -5.23 -1.39 10.58
N VAL A 77 -4.35 -0.40 10.46
CA VAL A 77 -3.86 0.40 11.61
C VAL A 77 -5.02 1.11 12.29
N SER A 78 -5.90 1.77 11.53
CA SER A 78 -7.07 2.47 12.09
C SER A 78 -8.00 1.52 12.86
N ALA A 79 -8.18 0.30 12.35
CA ALA A 79 -8.97 -0.72 13.03
C ALA A 79 -8.31 -1.17 14.33
N ALA A 80 -7.00 -1.35 14.34
CA ALA A 80 -6.23 -1.67 15.56
C ALA A 80 -6.40 -0.60 16.64
N ASP A 81 -6.24 0.68 16.28
CA ASP A 81 -6.40 1.81 17.20
C ASP A 81 -7.82 1.88 17.81
N ALA A 82 -8.85 1.61 16.98
CA ALA A 82 -10.24 1.57 17.44
C ALA A 82 -10.49 0.43 18.44
N PHE A 83 -9.87 -0.75 18.24
CA PHE A 83 -9.97 -1.86 19.17
C PHE A 83 -9.26 -1.57 20.50
N GLU A 84 -8.04 -1.02 20.45
CA GLU A 84 -7.28 -0.66 21.66
C GLU A 84 -8.04 0.36 22.51
N LYS A 85 -8.60 1.40 21.88
CA LYS A 85 -9.41 2.39 22.58
C LYS A 85 -10.63 1.77 23.27
N THR A 86 -11.35 0.92 22.55
CA THR A 86 -12.54 0.24 23.08
C THR A 86 -12.19 -0.67 24.26
N ASP A 87 -11.08 -1.40 24.18
CA ASP A 87 -10.62 -2.28 25.27
C ASP A 87 -10.19 -1.48 26.52
N SER A 88 -9.49 -0.36 26.33
CA SER A 88 -9.08 0.54 27.41
C SER A 88 -10.29 1.14 28.15
N GLU A 89 -11.31 1.59 27.41
CA GLU A 89 -12.56 2.09 27.97
C GLU A 89 -13.29 1.03 28.81
N LEU A 90 -13.39 -0.20 28.31
CA LEU A 90 -14.01 -1.31 29.03
C LEU A 90 -13.22 -1.68 30.30
N SER A 91 -11.88 -1.75 30.21
CA SER A 91 -11.02 -2.03 31.37
C SER A 91 -11.16 -0.99 32.48
N GLY A 92 -11.32 0.29 32.11
CA GLY A 92 -11.56 1.38 33.05
C GLY A 92 -12.88 1.25 33.81
N ILE A 93 -13.94 0.79 33.14
CA ILE A 93 -15.26 0.58 33.75
C ILE A 93 -15.23 -0.55 34.78
N PHE A 94 -14.54 -1.66 34.50
CA PHE A 94 -14.49 -2.81 35.41
C PHE A 94 -13.51 -2.65 36.59
N LYS A 95 -12.70 -1.60 36.60
CA LYS A 95 -11.79 -1.26 37.72
C LYS A 95 -12.41 -0.31 38.76
N GLN A 96 -13.63 0.19 38.53
CA GLN A 96 -14.46 0.89 39.53
C GLN A 96 -15.40 -0.08 40.24
#